data_AF-A0AAD8YMB1-F1
#
_entry.id   AF-A0AAD8YMB1-F1
#
_cell.length_a   1.000
_cell.length_b   1.000
_cell.length_c   1.000
_cell.angle_alpha   90.00
_cell.angle_beta   90.00
_cell.angle_gamma   90.00
#
_symmetry.space_group_name_H-M   'P 1'
#
loop_
_entity.id
_entity.type
_entity.pdbx_description
1 polymer ?
#
loop_
_entity_poly.entity_id
_entity_poly.type
_entity_poly.pdbx_seq_one_letter_code
_entity_poly.pdbx_strand_id
1 'polypeptide(L)'
;MLFLGTEKYPEEDSFAKFLSANGGYNNAFTDSEKTVYFFEVDGSIDKRFSEALLRFGSFFSGPLFTESATGRELNAIDSENAKNLQNDIFRLYELEKDRVNLTTL
;
A
#
# COMPACT_ATOMS: atom_id res chain seq x y z
N MET A 1 -0.40 -5.24 -0.60
CA MET A 1 0.42 -6.37 -0.06
C MET A 1 1.15 -6.08 1.26
N LEU A 2 1.98 -5.03 1.41
CA LEU A 2 2.74 -4.80 2.66
C LEU A 2 1.89 -4.66 3.92
N PHE A 3 0.62 -4.25 3.76
CA PHE A 3 -0.34 -4.17 4.85
C PHE A 3 -0.83 -5.53 5.35
N LEU A 4 -0.62 -6.61 4.59
CA LEU A 4 -1.23 -7.94 4.78
C LEU A 4 -0.38 -8.89 5.62
N GLY A 5 0.21 -8.37 6.69
CA GLY A 5 0.96 -9.14 7.67
C GLY A 5 2.47 -9.22 7.43
N THR A 6 3.19 -9.36 8.55
CA THR A 6 4.66 -9.43 8.62
C THR A 6 5.07 -10.57 9.56
N GLU A 7 6.33 -11.00 9.52
CA GLU A 7 6.83 -12.06 10.41
C GLU A 7 6.56 -11.77 11.89
N LYS A 8 6.72 -10.51 12.30
CA LYS A 8 6.48 -10.06 13.68
C LYS A 8 4.99 -9.89 13.99
N TYR A 9 4.17 -9.55 13.00
CA TYR A 9 2.74 -9.31 13.12
C TYR A 9 1.99 -10.05 11.99
N PRO A 10 1.79 -11.38 12.11
CA PRO A 10 1.40 -12.21 10.97
C PRO A 10 -0.08 -12.14 10.59
N GLU A 11 -0.91 -11.57 11.45
CA GLU A 11 -2.33 -11.35 11.15
C GLU A 11 -2.47 -10.26 10.07
N GLU A 12 -3.21 -10.56 9.00
CA GLU A 12 -3.26 -9.72 7.78
C GLU A 12 -3.74 -8.29 8.04
N ASP A 13 -4.63 -8.08 9.01
CA ASP A 13 -5.16 -6.76 9.35
C ASP A 13 -4.60 -6.21 10.66
N SER A 14 -3.49 -6.76 11.16
CA SER A 14 -2.93 -6.42 12.48
C SER A 14 -2.61 -4.93 12.63
N PHE A 15 -2.10 -4.28 11.57
CA PHE A 15 -1.83 -2.83 11.61
C PHE A 15 -3.10 -2.00 11.52
N ALA A 16 -4.00 -2.34 10.61
CA ALA A 16 -5.28 -1.64 10.44
C ALA A 16 -6.16 -1.73 11.70
N LYS A 17 -6.26 -2.91 12.31
CA LYS A 17 -6.95 -3.14 13.59
C LYS A 17 -6.33 -2.31 14.72
N PHE A 18 -5.00 -2.31 14.82
CA PHE A 18 -4.30 -1.52 15.84
C PHE A 18 -4.61 -0.03 15.71
N LEU A 19 -4.52 0.52 14.48
CA LEU A 19 -4.80 1.93 14.24
C LEU A 19 -6.26 2.27 14.52
N SER A 20 -7.20 1.47 14.00
CA SER A 20 -8.64 1.68 14.23
C SER A 20 -9.00 1.68 15.72
N ALA A 21 -8.40 0.79 16.51
CA ALA A 21 -8.62 0.73 17.96
C ALA A 21 -8.00 1.92 18.73
N ASN A 22 -7.08 2.67 18.11
CA ASN A 22 -6.35 3.78 18.72
C ASN A 22 -6.62 5.13 18.01
N GLY A 23 -7.75 5.25 17.32
CA GLY A 23 -8.17 6.50 16.66
C GLY A 23 -7.24 6.92 15.51
N GLY A 24 -6.58 5.96 14.88
CA GLY A 24 -5.62 6.16 13.80
C GLY A 24 -6.13 5.71 12.44
N TYR A 25 -5.34 6.02 11.42
CA TYR A 25 -5.62 5.73 10.02
C TYR A 25 -4.31 5.48 9.27
N ASN A 26 -4.36 4.76 8.15
CA ASN A 26 -3.22 4.56 7.25
C ASN A 26 -3.65 4.57 5.80
N ASN A 27 -2.71 4.87 4.93
CA ASN A 27 -2.86 4.70 3.50
C ASN A 27 -1.49 4.57 2.82
N ALA A 28 -1.51 4.27 1.53
CA ALA A 28 -0.33 4.33 0.67
C ALA A 28 -0.73 4.73 -0.75
N PHE A 29 0.25 5.24 -1.48
CA PHE A 29 0.12 5.41 -2.93
C PHE A 29 1.45 5.15 -3.61
N THR A 30 1.37 4.69 -4.86
CA THR A 30 2.52 4.51 -5.74
C THR A 30 2.41 5.49 -6.89
N ASP A 31 3.47 6.26 -7.09
CA ASP A 31 3.69 7.11 -8.24
C ASP A 31 4.87 6.54 -9.05
N SER A 32 5.14 7.14 -10.21
CA SER A 32 6.22 6.82 -11.13
C SER A 32 7.58 6.55 -10.48
N GLU A 33 8.01 7.38 -9.53
CA GLU A 33 9.36 7.30 -8.92
C GLU A 33 9.36 6.95 -7.43
N LYS A 34 8.18 6.83 -6.81
CA LYS A 34 8.08 6.64 -5.36
C LYS A 34 6.84 5.86 -4.96
N THR A 35 7.00 5.05 -3.93
CA THR A 35 5.88 4.52 -3.16
C THR A 35 5.91 5.15 -1.77
N VAL A 36 4.80 5.76 -1.38
CA VAL A 36 4.67 6.44 -0.10
C VAL A 36 3.70 5.66 0.78
N TYR A 37 4.16 5.34 1.99
CA TYR A 37 3.36 4.73 3.05
C TYR A 37 3.29 5.71 4.21
N PHE A 38 2.11 5.88 4.80
CA PHE A 38 1.95 6.76 5.96
C PHE A 38 0.85 6.26 6.89
N PHE A 39 0.93 6.69 8.14
CA PHE A 39 -0.10 6.45 9.15
C PHE A 39 -0.20 7.63 10.11
N GLU A 40 -1.35 7.73 10.76
CA GLU A 40 -1.62 8.61 11.88
C GLU A 40 -2.20 7.81 13.05
N VAL A 41 -1.89 8.22 14.28
CA VAL A 41 -2.43 7.64 15.51
C VAL A 41 -2.40 8.70 16.61
N ASP A 42 -3.31 8.59 17.59
CA ASP A 42 -3.29 9.45 18.76
C ASP A 42 -1.96 9.33 19.52
N GLY A 43 -1.18 10.42 19.48
CA GLY A 43 0.13 10.56 20.09
C GLY A 43 0.10 10.99 21.56
N SER A 44 -1.07 11.19 22.18
CA SER A 44 -1.16 11.59 23.60
C SER A 44 -0.62 10.53 24.57
N ILE A 45 -0.44 9.29 24.10
CA ILE A 45 0.15 8.18 24.85
C ILE A 45 1.34 7.62 24.05
N ASP A 46 2.58 7.90 24.50
CA ASP A 46 3.84 7.51 23.84
C ASP A 46 3.91 6.03 23.43
N LYS A 47 3.30 5.14 24.23
CA LYS A 47 3.29 3.70 23.95
C LYS A 47 2.52 3.34 22.68
N ARG A 48 1.49 4.10 22.31
CA ARG A 48 0.68 3.85 21.10
C ARG A 48 1.48 4.16 19.85
N PHE A 49 2.12 5.33 19.81
CA PHE A 49 2.96 5.71 18.68
C PHE A 49 4.13 4.74 18.49
N SER A 50 4.78 4.34 19.59
CA SER A 50 5.89 3.38 19.56
C SER A 50 5.47 2.03 18.97
N GLU A 51 4.32 1.48 19.38
CA GLU A 51 3.80 0.21 18.85
C GLU A 51 3.33 0.35 17.39
N ALA A 52 2.69 1.47 17.02
CA ALA A 52 2.33 1.77 15.64
C ALA A 52 3.57 1.78 14.73
N LEU A 53 4.63 2.46 15.18
CA LEU A 53 5.88 2.59 14.44
C LEU A 53 6.60 1.24 14.30
N LEU A 54 6.56 0.38 15.33
CA LEU A 54 7.12 -0.97 15.25
C LEU A 54 6.38 -1.84 14.23
N ARG A 55 5.05 -1.77 14.20
CA ARG A 55 4.22 -2.46 13.19
C ARG A 55 4.52 -1.94 11.79
N PHE A 56 4.51 -0.62 11.62
CA PHE A 56 4.82 0.03 10.36
C PHE A 56 6.23 -0.32 9.85
N GLY A 57 7.24 -0.25 10.72
CA GLY A 57 8.62 -0.61 10.38
C GLY A 57 8.77 -2.06 9.93
N SER A 58 7.96 -2.97 10.48
CA SER A 58 8.00 -4.39 10.08
C SER A 58 7.62 -4.63 8.62
N PHE A 59 6.89 -3.71 7.99
CA PHE A 59 6.54 -3.79 6.56
C PHE A 59 7.79 -3.85 5.69
N PHE A 60 8.86 -3.21 6.12
CA PHE A 60 10.11 -3.06 5.36
C PHE A 60 11.19 -4.06 5.79
N SER A 61 10.95 -4.84 6.84
CA SER A 61 11.93 -5.80 7.36
C SER A 61 11.56 -7.26 7.10
N GLY A 62 10.26 -7.61 7.13
CA GLY A 62 9.82 -9.00 6.96
C GLY A 62 8.35 -9.11 6.57
N PRO A 63 7.92 -8.56 5.42
CA PRO A 63 6.57 -8.78 4.89
C PRO A 63 6.37 -10.23 4.46
N LEU A 64 5.20 -10.80 4.74
CA LEU A 64 4.97 -12.24 4.50
C LEU A 64 4.69 -12.60 3.04
N PHE A 65 3.99 -11.72 2.30
CA PHE A 65 3.56 -11.97 0.92
C PHE A 65 2.94 -13.36 0.71
N THR A 66 2.01 -13.75 1.60
CA THR A 66 1.41 -15.10 1.52
C THR A 66 0.72 -15.32 0.17
N GLU A 67 0.73 -16.56 -0.32
CA GLU A 67 0.15 -16.90 -1.62
C GLU A 67 -1.35 -16.54 -1.68
N SER A 68 -2.09 -16.83 -0.61
CA SER A 68 -3.52 -16.49 -0.48
C SER A 68 -3.76 -14.97 -0.51
N ALA A 69 -2.97 -14.18 0.21
CA ALA A 69 -3.08 -12.72 0.19
C ALA A 69 -2.73 -12.16 -1.19
N THR A 70 -1.68 -12.70 -1.82
CA THR A 70 -1.22 -12.26 -3.15
C THR A 70 -2.28 -12.52 -4.22
N GLY A 71 -2.89 -13.71 -4.21
CA GLY A 71 -3.97 -14.04 -5.15
C GLY A 71 -5.19 -13.13 -5.02
N ARG A 72 -5.57 -12.76 -3.79
CA ARG A 72 -6.68 -11.82 -3.54
C ARG A 72 -6.32 -10.39 -3.97
N GLU A 73 -5.12 -9.93 -3.68
CA GLU A 73 -4.68 -8.58 -4.05
C GLU A 73 -4.57 -8.41 -5.57
N LEU A 74 -4.12 -9.44 -6.30
CA LEU A 74 -4.09 -9.41 -7.77
C LEU A 74 -5.49 -9.13 -8.35
N ASN A 75 -6.54 -9.75 -7.81
CA ASN A 75 -7.91 -9.49 -8.25
C ASN A 75 -8.37 -8.06 -7.92
N ALA A 76 -7.93 -7.50 -6.79
CA ALA A 76 -8.24 -6.13 -6.40
C ALA A 76 -7.56 -5.12 -7.35
N ILE A 77 -6.28 -5.34 -7.67
CA ILE A 77 -5.51 -4.52 -8.62
C ILE A 77 -6.13 -4.58 -10.01
N ASP A 78 -6.50 -5.77 -10.48
CA ASP A 78 -7.15 -5.93 -11.79
C ASP A 78 -8.49 -5.17 -11.85
N SER A 79 -9.27 -5.24 -10.76
CA SER A 79 -10.53 -4.49 -10.65
C SER A 79 -10.33 -2.97 -10.66
N GLU A 80 -9.29 -2.47 -9.98
CA GLU A 80 -8.92 -1.05 -10.00
C GLU A 80 -8.49 -0.61 -11.40
N ASN A 81 -7.63 -1.38 -12.07
CA ASN A 81 -7.22 -1.11 -13.43
C ASN A 81 -8.42 -1.10 -14.39
N ALA A 82 -9.30 -2.10 -14.31
CA ALA A 82 -10.51 -2.20 -15.12
C ALA A 82 -11.41 -0.96 -14.97
N LYS A 83 -11.54 -0.44 -13.75
CA LYS A 83 -12.25 0.83 -13.48
C LYS A 83 -11.59 2.02 -14.18
N ASN A 84 -10.26 2.06 -14.25
CA ASN A 84 -9.49 3.16 -14.82
C ASN A 84 -9.43 3.15 -16.36
N LEU A 85 -9.74 2.02 -17.03
CA LEU A 85 -9.68 1.90 -18.50
C LEU A 85 -10.49 2.95 -19.27
N GLN A 86 -11.61 3.41 -18.70
CA GLN A 86 -12.51 4.40 -19.30
C GLN A 86 -12.30 5.82 -18.74
N ASN A 87 -11.29 6.04 -17.91
CA ASN A 87 -10.99 7.34 -17.34
C ASN A 87 -9.99 8.09 -18.22
N ASP A 88 -10.38 9.26 -18.74
CA ASP A 88 -9.56 10.03 -19.68
C ASP A 88 -8.21 10.46 -19.12
N ILE A 89 -8.10 10.71 -17.80
CA ILE A 89 -6.81 11.06 -17.17
C ILE A 89 -5.84 9.88 -17.30
N PHE A 90 -6.28 8.66 -16.98
CA PHE A 90 -5.44 7.47 -17.09
C PHE A 90 -5.14 7.12 -18.54
N ARG A 91 -6.12 7.30 -19.45
CA ARG A 91 -5.93 7.06 -20.88
C ARG A 91 -4.89 8.00 -21.48
N LEU A 92 -4.96 9.30 -21.16
CA LEU A 92 -3.98 10.28 -21.62
C LEU A 92 -2.59 10.00 -21.04
N TYR A 93 -2.51 9.66 -19.74
CA TYR A 93 -1.25 9.30 -19.10
C TYR A 93 -0.56 8.09 -19.76
N GLU A 94 -1.30 7.01 -20.04
CA GLU A 94 -0.71 5.85 -20.74
C GLU A 94 -0.36 6.16 -22.20
N LEU A 95 -1.15 6.99 -22.90
CA LEU A 95 -0.81 7.46 -24.24
C LEU A 95 0.47 8.32 -24.27
N GLU A 96 0.66 9.17 -23.25
CA GLU A 96 1.90 9.95 -23.11
C GLU A 96 3.09 9.02 -22.92
N LYS A 97 2.99 8.04 -22.00
CA LYS A 97 4.04 7.04 -21.76
C LYS A 97 4.41 6.25 -23.02
N ASP A 98 3.42 5.81 -23.79
CA ASP A 98 3.64 5.08 -25.06
C ASP A 98 4.36 5.94 -26.12
N ARG A 99 4.23 7.27 -26.03
CA ARG A 99 4.88 8.23 -26.94
C ARG A 99 6.30 8.61 -26.53
N VAL A 100 6.70 8.39 -25.28
CA VAL A 100 8.06 8.67 -24.83
C VAL A 100 8.92 7.40 -25.05
N ASN A 101 10.00 7.53 -25.83
CA ASN A 101 10.92 6.48 -26.32
C ASN A 101 10.51 5.68 -27.58
N LEU A 102 10.17 6.38 -28.67
CA LEU A 102 10.27 5.85 -30.04
C LEU A 102 11.53 6.30 -30.80
N THR A 103 12.53 6.88 -30.14
CA THR A 103 13.71 7.52 -30.80
C THR A 103 15.06 6.82 -30.56
N THR A 104 15.06 5.53 -30.24
CA THR A 104 16.27 4.69 -30.33
C THR A 104 16.02 3.56 -31.32
N LEU A 105 16.15 3.91 -32.60
CA LEU A 105 16.51 3.00 -33.69
C LEU A 105 17.90 3.37 -34.18
#